data_AF-A0A1G8Z8Y3-F1
#
_entry.id   AF-A0A1G8Z8Y3-F1
#
_cell.length_a   1.000
_cell.length_b   1.000
_cell.length_c   1.000
_cell.angle_alpha   90.00
_cell.angle_beta   90.00
_cell.angle_gamma   90.00
#
_symmetry.space_group_name_H-M   'P 1'
#
loop_
_entity.id
_entity.type
_entity.pdbx_description
1 polymer ?
#
loop_
_entity_poly.entity_id
_entity_poly.type
_entity_poly.pdbx_seq_one_letter_code
_entity_poly.pdbx_strand_id
1 'polypeptide(L)'
;MQTRNKLLEDLSQLMSNAMGVAQGAKQEAETAFRSMLERWLADRDLVTREEFEAVRLMAVKAREENDALAARLAALEERLAALEAAGRKPAARRRKAASED
;
A
#
# COMPACT_ATOMS: atom_id res chain seq x y z
N MET A 1 -63.17 16.89 40.74
CA MET A 1 -62.51 16.39 39.50
C MET A 1 -61.18 17.13 39.35
N GLN A 2 -60.00 16.48 39.30
CA GLN A 2 -58.73 17.00 38.69
C GLN A 2 -57.43 16.24 39.04
N THR A 3 -57.44 15.24 39.93
CA THR A 3 -56.19 14.57 40.38
C THR A 3 -55.56 13.61 39.35
N ARG A 4 -56.29 13.22 38.30
CA ARG A 4 -55.81 12.24 37.29
C ARG A 4 -54.89 12.85 36.21
N ASN A 5 -54.82 14.17 36.09
CA ASN A 5 -54.06 14.85 35.03
C ASN A 5 -52.62 15.22 35.45
N LYS A 6 -52.34 15.49 36.73
CA LYS A 6 -51.01 15.93 37.19
C LYS A 6 -49.89 14.90 36.97
N LEU A 7 -50.13 13.62 37.22
CA LEU A 7 -49.13 12.57 37.00
C LEU A 7 -48.79 12.36 35.51
N LEU A 8 -49.77 12.56 34.62
CA LEU A 8 -49.55 12.50 33.19
C LEU A 8 -48.82 13.75 32.67
N GLU A 9 -49.09 14.91 33.28
CA GLU A 9 -48.43 16.18 32.97
C GLU A 9 -46.96 16.20 33.43
N ASP A 10 -46.68 15.74 34.65
CA ASP A 10 -45.31 15.60 35.13
C ASP A 10 -44.51 14.60 34.27
N LEU A 11 -45.15 13.52 33.82
CA LEU A 11 -44.53 12.54 32.92
C LEU A 11 -44.25 13.11 31.52
N SER A 12 -45.16 13.92 30.95
CA SER A 12 -44.96 14.54 29.64
C SER A 12 -43.91 15.67 29.69
N GLN A 13 -43.83 16.39 30.81
CA GLN A 13 -42.79 17.37 31.07
C GLN A 13 -41.42 16.68 31.24
N LEU A 14 -41.38 15.57 31.96
CA LEU A 14 -40.17 14.77 32.14
C LEU A 14 -39.73 14.09 30.83
N MET A 15 -40.66 13.60 30.01
CA MET A 15 -40.40 13.10 28.66
C MET A 15 -39.85 14.19 27.73
N SER A 16 -40.42 15.40 27.75
CA SER A 16 -39.92 16.52 26.93
C SER A 16 -38.52 16.96 27.35
N ASN A 17 -38.27 17.05 28.66
CA ASN A 17 -36.95 17.36 29.21
C ASN A 17 -35.93 16.25 28.90
N ALA A 18 -36.35 14.97 29.01
CA ALA A 18 -35.52 13.82 28.70
C ALA A 18 -35.21 13.70 27.20
N MET A 19 -36.14 14.08 26.32
CA MET A 19 -35.91 14.10 24.87
C MET A 19 -34.84 15.14 24.50
N GLY A 20 -34.83 16.31 25.14
CA GLY A 20 -33.77 17.32 24.97
C GLY A 20 -32.39 16.84 25.44
N VAL A 21 -32.33 16.18 26.60
CA VAL A 21 -31.09 15.57 27.12
C VAL A 21 -30.62 14.40 26.25
N ALA A 22 -31.54 13.56 25.76
CA ALA A 22 -31.21 12.45 24.87
C ALA A 22 -30.66 12.92 23.51
N GLN A 23 -31.19 14.03 22.97
CA GLN A 23 -30.69 14.65 21.75
C GLN A 23 -29.25 15.18 21.95
N GLY A 24 -28.97 15.85 23.06
CA GLY A 24 -27.63 16.33 23.42
C GLY A 24 -26.65 15.18 23.67
N ALA A 25 -27.07 14.18 24.45
CA ALA A 25 -26.27 12.98 24.72
C ALA A 25 -25.95 12.19 23.44
N LYS A 26 -26.88 12.16 22.46
CA LYS A 26 -26.62 11.55 21.15
C LYS A 26 -25.51 12.31 20.40
N GLN A 27 -25.55 13.64 20.38
CA GLN A 27 -24.52 14.46 19.72
C GLN A 27 -23.14 14.31 20.38
N GLU A 28 -23.11 14.26 21.71
CA GLU A 28 -21.88 14.01 22.46
C GLU A 28 -21.35 12.59 22.20
N ALA A 29 -22.23 11.58 22.15
CA ALA A 29 -21.87 10.21 21.84
C ALA A 29 -21.33 10.07 20.41
N GLU A 30 -21.95 10.71 19.41
CA GLU A 30 -21.44 10.72 18.03
C GLU A 30 -20.05 11.36 17.93
N THR A 31 -19.83 12.47 18.64
CA THR A 31 -18.53 13.16 18.68
C THR A 31 -17.46 12.31 19.35
N ALA A 32 -17.76 11.72 20.51
CA ALA A 32 -16.86 10.83 21.22
C ALA A 32 -16.51 9.58 20.40
N PHE A 33 -17.51 8.99 19.74
CA PHE A 33 -17.33 7.83 18.87
C PHE A 33 -16.43 8.15 17.68
N ARG A 34 -16.63 9.30 17.02
CA ARG A 34 -15.81 9.72 15.90
C ARG A 34 -14.35 9.97 16.30
N SER A 35 -14.14 10.62 17.44
CA SER A 35 -12.79 10.83 18.00
C SER A 35 -12.11 9.50 18.37
N MET A 36 -12.86 8.54 18.92
CA MET A 36 -12.35 7.20 19.21
C MET A 36 -11.95 6.45 17.94
N LEU A 37 -12.75 6.53 16.87
CA LEU A 37 -12.44 5.93 15.58
C LEU A 37 -11.20 6.55 14.93
N GLU A 38 -11.08 7.88 14.93
CA GLU A 38 -9.91 8.58 14.41
C GLU A 38 -8.64 8.15 15.13
N ARG A 39 -8.70 8.07 16.47
CA ARG A 39 -7.55 7.65 17.28
C ARG A 39 -7.20 6.18 17.07
N TRP A 40 -8.21 5.32 17.01
CA TRP A 40 -8.02 3.91 16.69
C TRP A 40 -7.40 3.70 15.30
N LEU A 41 -7.84 4.45 14.28
CA LEU A 41 -7.27 4.42 12.93
C LEU A 41 -5.84 4.97 12.89
N ALA A 42 -5.55 6.02 13.66
CA ALA A 42 -4.21 6.59 13.78
C ALA A 42 -3.24 5.63 14.49
N ASP A 43 -3.73 4.86 15.46
CA ASP A 43 -2.96 3.83 16.16
C ASP A 43 -2.78 2.55 15.33
N ARG A 44 -3.44 2.44 14.17
CA ARG A 44 -3.16 1.37 13.19
C ARG A 44 -2.07 1.84 12.25
N ASP A 45 -1.05 1.00 12.01
CA ASP A 45 -0.03 1.18 10.98
C ASP A 45 -0.63 1.09 9.56
N LEU A 46 -1.49 2.04 9.20
CA LEU A 46 -2.10 2.14 7.89
C LEU A 46 -1.17 2.92 6.96
N VAL A 47 -0.91 2.34 5.80
CA VAL A 47 -0.16 3.03 4.74
C VAL A 47 -1.05 4.12 4.17
N THR A 48 -0.57 5.36 4.21
CA THR A 48 -1.30 6.48 3.63
C THR A 48 -1.41 6.30 2.12
N ARG A 49 -2.42 6.93 1.51
CA ARG A 49 -2.59 6.86 0.05
C ARG A 49 -1.35 7.40 -0.69
N GLU A 50 -0.71 8.41 -0.15
CA GLU A 50 0.47 9.05 -0.73
C GLU A 50 1.69 8.13 -0.69
N GLU A 51 1.95 7.49 0.46
CA GLU A 51 3.02 6.50 0.59
C GLU A 51 2.81 5.32 -0.35
N PHE A 52 1.55 4.83 -0.46
CA PHE A 52 1.21 3.75 -1.36
C PHE A 52 1.51 4.12 -2.83
N GLU A 53 1.08 5.29 -3.29
CA GLU A 53 1.33 5.74 -4.67
C GLU A 53 2.83 5.98 -4.91
N ALA A 54 3.57 6.50 -3.93
CA ALA A 54 5.01 6.69 -4.03
C ALA A 54 5.75 5.35 -4.21
N VAL A 55 5.43 4.35 -3.38
CA VAL A 55 6.01 3.00 -3.49
C VAL A 55 5.59 2.32 -4.79
N ARG A 56 4.33 2.48 -5.20
CA ARG A 56 3.84 1.95 -6.48
C ARG A 56 4.63 2.51 -7.66
N LEU A 57 4.84 3.83 -7.71
CA LEU A 57 5.62 4.48 -8.76
C LEU A 57 7.07 3.97 -8.77
N MET A 58 7.70 3.86 -7.59
CA MET A 58 9.04 3.31 -7.45
C MET A 58 9.11 1.86 -7.93
N ALA A 59 8.11 1.02 -7.60
CA ALA A 59 8.07 -0.37 -8.02
C ALA A 59 7.92 -0.53 -9.54
N VAL A 60 7.10 0.32 -10.18
CA VAL A 60 6.98 0.35 -11.65
C VAL A 60 8.31 0.71 -12.28
N LYS A 61 8.92 1.83 -11.86
CA LYS A 61 10.21 2.28 -12.37
C LYS A 61 11.31 1.23 -12.17
N ALA A 62 11.35 0.60 -11.00
CA ALA A 62 12.32 -0.45 -10.72
C ALA A 62 12.17 -1.66 -11.66
N ARG A 63 10.94 -2.05 -12.03
CA ARG A 63 10.72 -3.11 -13.01
C ARG A 63 11.21 -2.72 -14.40
N GLU A 64 10.88 -1.51 -14.85
CA GLU A 64 11.35 -1.00 -16.15
C GLU A 64 12.88 -0.96 -16.23
N GLU A 65 13.55 -0.48 -15.17
CA GLU A 65 15.00 -0.47 -15.08
C GLU A 65 15.60 -1.89 -15.03
N ASN A 66 14.93 -2.82 -14.35
CA ASN A 66 15.36 -4.23 -14.30
C ASN A 66 15.33 -4.87 -15.68
N ASP A 67 14.25 -4.70 -16.44
CA ASP A 67 14.12 -5.23 -17.80
C ASP A 67 15.20 -4.65 -18.73
N ALA A 68 15.46 -3.34 -18.62
CA ALA A 68 16.53 -2.68 -19.38
C ALA A 68 17.94 -3.21 -19.01
N LEU A 69 18.19 -3.47 -17.73
CA LEU A 69 19.45 -4.06 -17.26
C LEU A 69 19.59 -5.51 -17.72
N ALA A 70 18.52 -6.31 -17.67
CA ALA A 70 18.51 -7.69 -18.14
C ALA A 70 18.87 -7.77 -19.64
N ALA A 71 18.29 -6.89 -20.46
CA ALA A 71 18.63 -6.80 -21.89
C ALA A 71 20.11 -6.43 -22.11
N ARG A 72 20.65 -5.50 -21.31
CA ARG A 72 22.08 -5.13 -21.37
C ARG A 72 22.99 -6.29 -20.97
N LEU A 73 22.62 -7.03 -19.91
CA LEU A 73 23.38 -8.20 -19.47
C LEU A 73 23.41 -9.27 -20.55
N ALA A 74 22.27 -9.62 -21.15
CA ALA A 74 22.23 -10.60 -22.23
C ALA A 74 23.14 -10.20 -23.41
N ALA A 75 23.11 -8.93 -23.83
CA ALA A 75 23.98 -8.44 -24.90
C ALA A 75 25.48 -8.49 -24.54
N LEU A 76 25.83 -8.27 -23.28
CA LEU A 76 27.21 -8.38 -22.81
C LEU A 76 27.67 -9.85 -22.72
N GLU A 77 26.80 -10.74 -22.24
CA GLU A 77 27.04 -12.18 -22.18
C GLU A 77 27.28 -12.77 -23.59
N GLU A 78 26.49 -12.37 -24.58
CA GLU A 78 26.69 -12.77 -25.98
C GLU A 78 28.05 -12.29 -26.52
N ARG A 79 28.42 -11.03 -26.25
CA ARG A 79 29.71 -10.48 -26.66
C ARG A 79 30.87 -11.22 -26.00
N LEU A 80 30.75 -11.54 -24.72
CA LEU A 80 31.77 -12.28 -23.98
C LEU A 80 31.96 -13.67 -24.59
N ALA A 81 30.86 -14.40 -24.84
CA ALA A 81 30.90 -15.71 -25.48
C ALA A 81 31.55 -15.65 -26.88
N ALA A 82 31.26 -14.61 -27.67
CA ALA A 82 31.88 -14.41 -28.98
C ALA A 82 33.40 -14.15 -28.87
N LEU A 83 33.84 -13.35 -27.90
CA LEU A 83 35.25 -13.08 -27.64
C LEU A 83 36.00 -14.33 -27.18
N GLU A 84 35.41 -15.12 -26.28
CA GLU A 84 35.97 -16.40 -25.83
C GLU A 84 36.11 -17.39 -27.00
N ALA A 85 35.09 -17.49 -27.86
CA ALA A 85 35.13 -18.33 -29.06
C ALA A 85 36.22 -17.87 -30.05
N ALA A 86 36.38 -16.56 -30.23
CA ALA A 86 37.42 -15.98 -31.09
C ALA A 86 38.83 -16.26 -30.55
N GLY A 87 39.05 -16.19 -29.24
CA GLY A 87 40.32 -16.53 -28.58
C GLY A 87 40.70 -18.01 -28.68
N ARG A 88 39.73 -18.92 -28.80
CA ARG A 88 39.95 -20.37 -28.95
C ARG A 88 40.36 -20.79 -30.38
N LYS A 89 39.89 -20.05 -31.39
CA LYS A 89 40.11 -20.36 -32.83
C LYS A 89 41.58 -20.34 -33.31
N PRO A 90 42.47 -19.40 -32.89
CA PRO A 90 43.85 -19.38 -33.39
C PRO A 90 44.70 -20.57 -32.89
N ALA A 91 44.43 -21.10 -31.69
CA ALA A 91 45.17 -22.23 -31.13
C ALA A 91 44.81 -23.58 -31.80
N ALA A 92 43.53 -23.80 -32.13
CA ALA A 92 43.07 -25.01 -32.80
C ALA A 92 43.57 -25.10 -34.27
N ARG A 93 43.70 -23.96 -34.96
CA ARG A 93 44.16 -23.91 -36.36
C ARG A 93 45.67 -24.21 -36.49
N ARG A 94 46.49 -23.79 -35.53
CA ARG A 94 47.94 -24.10 -35.48
C ARG A 94 48.23 -25.58 -35.20
N ARG A 95 47.42 -26.27 -34.39
CA ARG A 95 47.62 -27.69 -34.09
C ARG A 95 47.27 -28.61 -35.26
N LYS A 96 46.26 -28.27 -36.07
CA LYS A 96 45.94 -29.03 -37.30
C LYS A 96 46.99 -28.85 -38.39
N ALA A 97 47.52 -27.64 -38.56
CA ALA A 97 48.57 -27.38 -39.55
C ALA A 97 49.89 -28.10 -39.21
N ALA A 98 50.17 -28.39 -37.94
CA ALA A 98 51.39 -29.10 -37.52
C ALA A 98 51.25 -30.63 -37.51
N SER A 99 50.06 -31.17 -37.83
CA SER A 99 49.81 -32.62 -37.92
C SER A 99 49.60 -33.11 -39.35
N GLU A 100 49.64 -32.22 -40.33
CA GLU A 100 49.50 -32.51 -41.77
C GLU A 100 50.82 -32.37 -42.55
N ASP A 101 51.92 -31.99 -41.86
CA ASP A 101 53.33 -32.10 -42.30
C ASP A 101 54.00 -33.29 -41.59
#